data_AF-A0A4P5NVN4-F1
#
_entry.id   AF-A0A4P5NVN4-F1
#
_cell.length_a   1.000
_cell.length_b   1.000
_cell.length_c   1.000
_cell.angle_alpha   90.00
_cell.angle_beta   90.00
_cell.angle_gamma   90.00
#
_symmetry.space_group_name_H-M   'P 1'
#
loop_
_entity.id
_entity.type
_entity.pdbx_description
1 polymer ?
#
loop_
_entity_poly.entity_id
_entity_poly.type
_entity_poly.pdbx_seq_one_letter_code
_entity_poly.pdbx_strand_id
1 'polypeptide(L)'
;MSAFMKPQSAAGWATLLLAVIIILLGLPLVYMGAELAFLGGSLYYVVCGLVVTAAGVLMAMGRPVGGLLYLGACAFTWLWAFWEVGFDGWGLLPRVFGPTLLAIGVALCLPVLRRADHARTTHVREVA
;
A
#
# COMPACT_ATOMS: atom_id res chain seq x y z
N MET A 1 -18.91 3.03 -16.10
CA MET A 1 -17.91 1.98 -15.77
C MET A 1 -17.41 2.25 -14.35
N SER A 2 -17.62 1.34 -13.37
CA SER A 2 -17.07 1.56 -12.03
C SER A 2 -15.55 1.38 -12.07
N ALA A 3 -14.78 2.39 -11.64
CA ALA A 3 -13.31 2.31 -11.61
C ALA A 3 -12.78 1.30 -10.58
N PHE A 4 -13.61 0.94 -9.59
CA PHE A 4 -13.28 0.04 -8.49
C PHE A 4 -13.57 -1.43 -8.81
N MET A 5 -12.78 -2.31 -8.21
CA MET A 5 -12.98 -3.76 -8.26
C MET A 5 -14.38 -4.09 -7.71
N LYS A 6 -15.14 -4.91 -8.45
CA LYS A 6 -16.37 -5.55 -7.94
C LYS A 6 -16.00 -6.93 -7.39
N PRO A 7 -15.90 -7.11 -6.07
CA PRO A 7 -15.53 -8.40 -5.50
C PRO A 7 -16.62 -9.45 -5.74
N GLN A 8 -16.27 -10.56 -6.39
CA GLN A 8 -17.16 -11.70 -6.65
C GLN A 8 -16.78 -12.94 -5.83
N SER A 9 -15.69 -12.87 -5.06
CA SER A 9 -15.17 -13.97 -4.25
C SER A 9 -14.69 -13.46 -2.89
N ALA A 10 -14.57 -14.36 -1.91
CA ALA A 10 -14.03 -14.03 -0.58
C ALA A 10 -12.64 -13.39 -0.65
N ALA A 11 -11.79 -13.87 -1.57
CA ALA A 11 -10.46 -13.30 -1.80
C ALA A 11 -10.50 -11.88 -2.40
N GLY A 12 -11.49 -11.59 -3.25
CA GLY A 12 -11.73 -10.24 -3.76
C GLY A 12 -12.17 -9.28 -2.65
N TRP A 13 -13.07 -9.73 -1.77
CA TRP A 13 -13.49 -8.96 -0.60
C TRP A 13 -12.33 -8.71 0.37
N ALA A 14 -11.51 -9.72 0.66
CA ALA A 14 -10.32 -9.57 1.49
C ALA A 14 -9.31 -8.57 0.90
N THR A 15 -9.10 -8.62 -0.43
CA THR A 15 -8.23 -7.66 -1.13
C THR A 15 -8.77 -6.23 -1.03
N LEU A 16 -10.08 -6.04 -1.19
CA LEU A 16 -10.71 -4.73 -1.06
C LEU A 16 -10.61 -4.19 0.37
N LEU A 17 -10.88 -5.05 1.37
CA LEU A 17 -10.75 -4.68 2.78
C LEU A 17 -9.31 -4.25 3.11
N LEU A 18 -8.32 -5.03 2.66
CA LEU A 18 -6.91 -4.69 2.85
C LEU A 18 -6.56 -3.36 2.18
N ALA A 19 -7.04 -3.12 0.96
CA ALA A 19 -6.84 -1.85 0.26
C ALA A 19 -7.43 -0.66 1.04
N VAL A 20 -8.63 -0.81 1.61
CA VAL A 20 -9.27 0.22 2.45
C VAL A 20 -8.45 0.46 3.71
N ILE A 21 -8.00 -0.58 4.41
CA ILE A 21 -7.13 -0.46 5.59
C ILE A 21 -5.86 0.32 5.24
N ILE A 22 -5.20 -0.02 4.12
CA ILE A 22 -3.99 0.67 3.65
C ILE A 22 -4.26 2.17 3.40
N ILE A 23 -5.39 2.52 2.77
CA ILE A 23 -5.78 3.92 2.54
C ILE A 23 -5.99 4.64 3.87
N LEU A 24 -6.75 4.03 4.79
CA LEU A 24 -7.07 4.60 6.09
C LEU A 24 -5.84 4.77 6.99
N LEU A 25 -4.78 3.99 6.77
CA LEU A 25 -3.50 4.16 7.48
C LEU A 25 -2.58 5.17 6.79
N GLY A 26 -2.59 5.25 5.46
CA GLY A 26 -1.78 6.21 4.71
C GLY A 26 -2.24 7.65 4.88
N LEU A 27 -3.56 7.91 4.91
CA LEU A 27 -4.10 9.27 5.01
C LEU A 27 -3.69 10.01 6.30
N PRO A 28 -3.83 9.42 7.51
CA PRO A 28 -3.30 10.02 8.73
C PRO A 28 -1.79 10.21 8.68
N LEU A 29 -1.05 9.30 8.05
CA LEU A 29 0.41 9.42 7.92
C LEU A 29 0.81 10.66 7.10
N VAL A 30 0.05 11.00 6.06
CA VAL A 30 0.24 12.25 5.30
C VAL A 30 -0.07 13.46 6.17
N TYR A 31 -1.23 13.46 6.84
CA TYR A 31 -1.66 14.60 7.64
C TYR A 31 -0.74 14.86 8.83
N MET A 32 -0.52 13.85 9.68
CA MET A 32 0.35 13.94 10.85
C MET A 32 1.82 14.08 10.45
N GLY A 33 2.23 13.47 9.32
CA GLY A 33 3.56 13.66 8.77
C GLY A 33 3.82 15.07 8.30
N ALA A 34 2.81 15.75 7.74
CA ALA A 34 2.93 17.13 7.31
C ALA A 34 3.08 18.06 8.51
N GLU A 35 2.28 17.84 9.56
CA GLU A 35 2.42 18.53 10.84
C GLU A 35 3.82 18.32 11.44
N LEU A 36 4.31 17.08 11.46
CA LEU A 36 5.64 16.76 11.96
C LEU A 36 6.76 17.41 11.12
N ALA A 37 6.59 17.50 9.80
CA ALA A 37 7.54 18.18 8.92
C ALA A 37 7.63 19.69 9.22
N PHE A 38 6.50 20.35 9.53
CA PHE A 38 6.51 21.75 9.96
C PHE A 38 7.24 21.96 11.30
N LEU A 39 7.24 20.94 12.17
CA LEU A 39 7.99 20.93 13.43
C LEU A 39 9.48 20.59 13.26
N GLY A 40 9.97 20.44 12.02
CA GLY A 40 11.37 20.12 11.72
C GLY A 40 11.68 18.61 11.72
N GLY A 41 10.66 17.76 11.74
CA GLY A 41 10.80 16.31 11.61
C GLY A 41 11.00 15.85 10.16
N SER A 42 11.07 14.53 9.99
CA SER A 42 11.39 13.92 8.69
C SER A 42 10.22 14.00 7.69
N LEU A 43 10.51 14.46 6.47
CA LEU A 43 9.57 14.44 5.32
C LEU A 43 9.19 13.01 4.89
N TYR A 44 9.92 12.01 5.37
CA TYR A 44 9.66 10.60 5.10
C TYR A 44 8.20 10.20 5.30
N TYR A 45 7.55 10.67 6.37
CA TYR A 45 6.17 10.27 6.70
C TYR A 45 5.16 10.78 5.68
N VAL A 46 5.36 11.99 5.16
CA VAL A 46 4.50 12.57 4.12
C VAL A 46 4.64 11.79 2.83
N VAL A 47 5.89 11.57 2.40
CA VAL A 47 6.18 10.87 1.14
C VAL A 47 5.69 9.42 1.21
N CYS A 48 5.99 8.71 2.30
CA CYS A 48 5.55 7.34 2.52
C CYS A 48 4.02 7.26 2.60
N GLY A 49 3.37 8.20 3.31
CA GLY A 49 1.92 8.27 3.41
C GLY A 49 1.25 8.42 2.03
N LEU A 50 1.77 9.30 1.18
CA LEU A 50 1.25 9.50 -0.17
C LEU A 50 1.40 8.23 -1.03
N VAL A 51 2.56 7.59 -0.98
CA VAL A 51 2.84 6.35 -1.73
C VAL A 51 1.94 5.21 -1.26
N VAL A 52 1.77 5.05 0.06
CA VAL A 52 0.92 4.01 0.67
C VAL A 52 -0.56 4.26 0.34
N THR A 53 -1.04 5.49 0.44
CA THR A 53 -2.41 5.83 0.03
C THR A 53 -2.64 5.56 -1.45
N ALA A 54 -1.72 5.97 -2.33
CA ALA A 54 -1.80 5.70 -3.76
C ALA A 54 -1.81 4.19 -4.06
N ALA A 55 -0.98 3.43 -3.35
CA ALA A 55 -0.93 1.98 -3.46
C ALA A 55 -2.28 1.34 -3.11
N GLY A 56 -2.89 1.75 -1.98
CA GLY A 56 -4.21 1.28 -1.58
C GLY A 56 -5.32 1.62 -2.58
N VAL A 57 -5.31 2.84 -3.14
CA VAL A 57 -6.26 3.24 -4.20
C VAL A 57 -6.11 2.35 -5.43
N LEU A 58 -4.87 2.12 -5.89
CA LEU A 58 -4.60 1.25 -7.05
C LEU A 58 -5.02 -0.20 -6.79
N MET A 59 -4.84 -0.71 -5.56
CA MET A 59 -5.33 -2.03 -5.16
C MET A 59 -6.86 -2.10 -5.17
N ALA A 60 -7.55 -1.07 -4.68
CA ALA A 60 -9.01 -1.00 -4.70
C ALA A 60 -9.56 -0.94 -6.15
N MET A 61 -8.78 -0.40 -7.09
CA MET A 61 -9.06 -0.46 -8.54
C MET A 61 -8.75 -1.83 -9.17
N GLY A 62 -8.21 -2.78 -8.41
CA GLY A 62 -7.82 -4.10 -8.89
C GLY A 62 -6.51 -4.15 -9.66
N ARG A 63 -5.65 -3.13 -9.52
CA ARG A 63 -4.40 -3.03 -10.29
C ARG A 63 -3.22 -3.62 -9.50
N PRO A 64 -2.46 -4.58 -10.05
CA PRO A 64 -1.33 -5.22 -9.36
C PRO A 64 -0.20 -4.25 -9.05
N VAL A 65 -0.06 -3.17 -9.83
CA VAL A 65 0.90 -2.08 -9.59
C VAL A 65 0.69 -1.45 -8.21
N GLY A 66 -0.54 -1.40 -7.69
CA GLY A 66 -0.81 -0.90 -6.33
C GLY A 66 -0.14 -1.76 -5.27
N GLY A 67 -0.27 -3.08 -5.37
CA GLY A 67 0.39 -4.01 -4.45
C GLY A 67 1.92 -3.91 -4.53
N LEU A 68 2.48 -3.82 -5.73
CA LEU A 68 3.93 -3.64 -5.92
C LEU A 68 4.43 -2.31 -5.34
N LEU A 69 3.65 -1.24 -5.47
CA LEU A 69 3.97 0.06 -4.92
C LEU A 69 4.03 0.03 -3.38
N TYR A 70 3.08 -0.66 -2.75
CA TYR A 70 3.10 -0.87 -1.29
C TYR A 70 4.34 -1.67 -0.86
N LEU A 71 4.68 -2.76 -1.56
CA LEU A 71 5.85 -3.58 -1.24
C LEU A 71 7.15 -2.78 -1.39
N GLY A 72 7.26 -1.95 -2.43
CA GLY A 72 8.37 -1.03 -2.63
C GLY A 72 8.48 0.01 -1.51
N ALA A 73 7.34 0.59 -1.10
CA ALA A 73 7.28 1.50 0.04
C ALA A 73 7.76 0.84 1.33
N CYS A 74 7.30 -0.39 1.61
CA CYS A 74 7.74 -1.14 2.78
C CYS A 74 9.25 -1.44 2.76
N ALA A 75 9.82 -1.80 1.60
CA ALA A 75 11.26 -2.01 1.46
C ALA A 75 12.04 -0.70 1.72
N PHE A 76 11.53 0.42 1.21
CA PHE A 76 12.09 1.74 1.51
C PHE A 76 11.98 2.10 3.00
N THR A 77 10.87 1.75 3.66
CA THR A 77 10.72 1.90 5.13
C THR A 77 11.81 1.17 5.89
N TRP A 78 12.17 -0.05 5.48
CA TRP A 78 13.26 -0.79 6.09
C TRP A 78 14.60 -0.09 5.92
N LEU A 79 14.93 0.36 4.70
CA LEU A 79 16.16 1.11 4.44
C LEU A 79 16.24 2.40 5.28
N TRP A 80 15.14 3.15 5.34
CA TRP A 80 15.04 4.37 6.14
C TRP A 80 15.17 4.08 7.64
N ALA A 81 14.50 3.03 8.15
CA ALA A 81 14.56 2.68 9.56
C ALA A 81 15.96 2.23 9.98
N PHE A 82 16.66 1.44 9.16
CA PHE A 82 18.05 1.09 9.40
C PHE A 82 18.98 2.31 9.40
N TRP A 83 18.71 3.30 8.55
CA TRP A 83 19.50 4.53 8.55
C TRP A 83 19.27 5.36 9.83
N GLU A 84 18.03 5.43 10.30
CA GLU A 84 17.65 6.26 11.46
C GLU A 84 18.10 5.67 12.81
N VAL A 85 17.89 4.36 13.00
CA VAL A 85 18.11 3.71 14.32
C VAL A 85 19.13 2.56 14.28
N GLY A 86 19.72 2.27 13.12
CA GLY A 86 20.66 1.16 12.98
C GLY A 86 20.00 -0.19 13.25
N PHE A 87 20.72 -1.06 13.96
CA PHE A 87 20.27 -2.41 14.33
C PHE A 87 19.61 -2.47 15.72
N ASP A 88 19.15 -1.34 16.25
CA ASP A 88 18.36 -1.34 17.48
C ASP A 88 16.98 -1.96 17.24
N GLY A 89 16.79 -3.19 17.71
CA GLY A 89 15.53 -3.92 17.55
C GLY A 89 14.33 -3.18 18.15
N TRP A 90 14.51 -2.43 19.24
CA TRP A 90 13.44 -1.67 19.88
C TRP A 90 13.05 -0.43 19.09
N GLY A 91 14.02 0.26 18.48
CA GLY A 91 13.77 1.32 17.51
C GLY A 91 13.15 0.82 16.21
N LEU A 92 13.58 -0.34 15.71
CA LEU A 92 13.09 -0.89 14.44
C LEU A 92 11.65 -1.39 14.54
N LEU A 93 11.30 -2.11 15.62
CA LEU A 93 10.01 -2.76 15.78
C LEU A 93 8.80 -1.84 15.50
N PRO A 94 8.64 -0.66 16.13
CA PRO A 94 7.50 0.22 15.88
C PRO A 94 7.47 0.81 14.47
N ARG A 95 8.62 0.87 13.77
CA ARG A 95 8.73 1.45 12.42
C ARG A 95 8.39 0.44 11.34
N VAL A 96 8.86 -0.80 11.47
CA VAL A 96 8.80 -1.79 10.38
C VAL A 96 7.74 -2.87 10.58
N PHE A 97 7.30 -3.15 11.80
CA PHE A 97 6.40 -4.28 12.09
C PHE A 97 5.05 -4.13 11.39
N GLY A 98 4.36 -3.01 11.62
CA GLY A 98 3.06 -2.72 11.01
C GLY A 98 3.12 -2.75 9.47
N PRO A 99 4.04 -2.00 8.84
CA PRO A 99 4.20 -2.03 7.39
C PRO A 99 4.49 -3.42 6.82
N THR A 100 5.33 -4.21 7.49
CA THR A 100 5.70 -5.56 7.06
C THR A 100 4.53 -6.53 7.18
N LEU A 101 3.74 -6.45 8.25
CA LEU A 101 2.56 -7.31 8.41
C LEU A 101 1.55 -7.09 7.28
N LEU A 102 1.29 -5.83 6.94
CA LEU A 102 0.46 -5.47 5.79
C LEU A 102 1.11 -5.90 4.47
N ALA A 103 2.44 -5.83 4.33
CA ALA A 103 3.16 -6.26 3.13
C ALA A 103 2.94 -7.75 2.84
N ILE A 104 2.91 -8.59 3.88
CA ILE A 104 2.57 -10.01 3.75
C ILE A 104 1.15 -10.16 3.19
N GLY A 105 0.18 -9.44 3.77
CA GLY A 105 -1.19 -9.44 3.26
C GLY A 105 -1.27 -8.99 1.79
N VAL A 106 -0.53 -7.96 1.42
CA VAL A 106 -0.46 -7.44 0.03
C VAL A 106 0.13 -8.47 -0.92
N ALA A 107 1.22 -9.14 -0.52
CA ALA A 107 1.85 -10.18 -1.32
C ALA A 107 0.89 -11.35 -1.59
N LEU A 108 0.12 -11.77 -0.58
CA LEU A 108 -0.90 -12.81 -0.73
C LEU A 108 -2.07 -12.39 -1.63
N CYS A 109 -2.38 -11.09 -1.71
CA CYS A 109 -3.44 -10.55 -2.58
C CYS A 109 -2.98 -10.32 -4.04
N LEU A 110 -1.67 -10.35 -4.31
CA LEU A 110 -1.10 -10.11 -5.64
C LEU A 110 -1.66 -11.04 -6.75
N PRO A 111 -1.84 -12.36 -6.57
CA PRO A 111 -2.47 -13.20 -7.60
C PRO A 111 -3.92 -12.80 -7.88
N VAL A 112 -4.67 -12.32 -6.88
CA VAL A 112 -6.05 -11.84 -7.06
C VAL A 112 -6.06 -10.57 -7.90
N LEU A 113 -5.17 -9.62 -7.60
CA LEU A 113 -5.01 -8.38 -8.37
C LEU A 113 -4.61 -8.66 -9.82
N ARG A 114 -3.69 -9.60 -10.06
CA ARG A 114 -3.29 -9.99 -11.42
C ARG A 114 -4.46 -10.57 -12.22
N ARG A 115 -5.28 -11.44 -11.62
CA ARG A 115 -6.47 -12.00 -12.27
C ARG A 115 -7.49 -10.90 -12.63
N ALA A 116 -7.72 -9.96 -11.73
CA ALA A 116 -8.64 -8.84 -11.96
C ALA A 116 -8.16 -7.93 -13.10
N ASP A 117 -6.86 -7.64 -13.16
CA ASP A 117 -6.25 -6.82 -14.20
C ASP A 117 -6.28 -7.50 -15.58
N HIS A 118 -6.00 -8.81 -15.63
CA HIS A 118 -6.12 -9.58 -16.88
C HIS A 118 -7.56 -9.57 -17.42
N ALA A 119 -8.56 -9.85 -16.59
CA ALA A 119 -9.97 -9.80 -16.99
C ALA A 119 -10.38 -8.42 -17.54
N ARG A 120 -9.83 -7.34 -16.96
CA ARG A 120 -10.02 -5.97 -17.43
C ARG A 120 -9.41 -5.76 -18.82
N THR A 121 -8.18 -6.23 -19.05
CA THR A 121 -7.47 -6.06 -20.33
C THR A 121 -8.11 -6.82 -21.49
N THR A 122 -8.65 -8.03 -21.24
CA THR A 122 -9.32 -8.82 -22.28
C THR A 122 -10.59 -8.11 -22.77
N HIS A 123 -11.39 -7.59 -21.85
CA HIS A 123 -12.61 -6.84 -22.18
C HIS A 123 -12.31 -5.56 -22.98
N VAL A 124 -11.18 -4.89 -22.73
CA VAL A 124 -10.79 -3.70 -23.51
C VAL A 124 -10.43 -4.08 -24.94
N ARG A 125 -9.80 -5.25 -25.16
CA ARG A 125 -9.43 -5.72 -26.51
C ARG A 125 -10.61 -6.19 -27.34
N GLU A 126 -11.64 -6.77 -26.74
CA GLU A 126 -12.83 -7.23 -27.49
C GLU A 126 -13.72 -6.08 -27.98
N VAL A 127 -13.62 -4.91 -27.36
CA VAL A 127 -14.46 -3.73 -27.68
C VAL A 127 -13.78 -2.78 -28.67
N ALA A 128 -12.48 -2.98 -28.95
CA ALA A 128 -11.68 -2.16 -29.86
C ALA A 128 -11.60 -2.81 -31.25
#